data_AF-A0A4V1KNR4-F1
#
_entry.id   AF-A0A4V1KNR4-F1
#
_cell.length_a   1.000
_cell.length_b   1.000
_cell.length_c   1.000
_cell.angle_alpha   90.00
_cell.angle_beta   90.00
_cell.angle_gamma   90.00
#
_symmetry.space_group_name_H-M   'P 1'
#
loop_
_entity.id
_entity.type
_entity.pdbx_description
1 polymer ?
#
loop_
_entity_poly.entity_id
_entity_poly.type
_entity_poly.pdbx_seq_one_letter_code
_entity_poly.pdbx_strand_id
1 'polypeptide(L)' 'MLEKEAGIVTKNHYRSKWLAVGMAAFGIPMGAAFGAALGNMSYLSIGMLFGIAIGINVGRKKDKDAAAQNKVLDFEI' A
#
# COMPACT_ATOMS: atom_id res chain seq x y z
N MET A 1 -21.81 -2.49 8.14
CA MET A 1 -22.33 -1.11 8.32
C MET A 1 -21.93 -0.46 9.65
N LEU A 2 -21.23 -1.15 10.57
CA LEU A 2 -20.68 -0.54 11.80
C LEU A 2 -19.29 0.15 11.63
N GLU A 3 -18.69 0.09 10.44
CA GLU A 3 -17.31 0.54 10.19
C GLU A 3 -17.20 2.04 9.85
N LYS A 4 -18.32 2.76 9.73
CA LYS A 4 -18.35 4.12 9.17
C LYS A 4 -18.37 5.26 10.19
N GLU A 5 -18.57 5.00 11.48
CA GLU A 5 -18.81 6.06 12.47
C GLU A 5 -17.77 6.18 13.61
N ALA A 6 -16.88 5.21 13.80
CA ALA A 6 -16.03 5.20 15.00
C ALA A 6 -14.53 5.50 14.76
N GLY A 7 -14.05 5.75 13.54
CA GLY A 7 -12.62 6.08 13.32
C GLY A 7 -11.64 4.98 13.76
N ILE A 8 -12.11 3.74 13.93
CA ILE A 8 -11.29 2.60 14.37
C ILE A 8 -10.72 1.96 13.11
N VAL A 9 -9.49 2.33 12.79
CA VAL A 9 -8.73 1.73 11.69
C VAL A 9 -7.89 0.60 12.27
N THR A 10 -8.11 -0.63 11.81
CA THR A 10 -7.39 -1.82 12.28
C THR A 10 -5.87 -1.65 12.07
N LYS A 11 -5.05 -2.08 13.04
CA LYS A 11 -3.59 -2.17 12.90
C LYS A 11 -3.29 -2.92 11.58
N ASN A 12 -2.57 -2.30 10.64
CA ASN A 12 -2.26 -2.80 9.28
C ASN A 12 -3.26 -2.47 8.14
N HIS A 13 -4.34 -1.72 8.41
CA HIS A 13 -5.37 -1.40 7.40
C HIS A 13 -4.88 -0.41 6.32
N TYR A 14 -4.09 0.60 6.69
CA TYR A 14 -3.48 1.52 5.71
C TYR A 14 -2.30 0.88 4.99
N ARG A 15 -1.43 0.13 5.69
CA ARG A 15 -0.37 -0.65 5.04
C ARG A 15 -0.91 -1.62 3.99
N SER A 16 -1.98 -2.36 4.27
CA SER A 16 -2.58 -3.29 3.30
C SER A 16 -3.21 -2.55 2.11
N LYS A 17 -3.95 -1.46 2.36
CA LYS A 17 -4.51 -0.62 1.29
C LYS A 17 -3.43 0.01 0.41
N TRP A 18 -2.37 0.56 1.02
CA TRP A 18 -1.27 1.17 0.27
C TRP A 18 -0.36 0.15 -0.40
N LEU A 19 -0.26 -1.06 0.11
CA LEU A 19 0.37 -2.18 -0.60
C LEU A 19 -0.44 -2.52 -1.87
N ALA A 20 -1.76 -2.68 -1.75
CA ALA A 20 -2.63 -2.94 -2.89
C ALA A 20 -2.56 -1.81 -3.93
N VAL A 21 -2.57 -0.55 -3.48
CA VAL A 21 -2.39 0.62 -4.36
C VAL A 21 -1.00 0.64 -4.98
N GLY A 22 0.05 0.37 -4.20
CA GLY A 22 1.44 0.30 -4.67
C GLY A 22 1.60 -0.75 -5.78
N MET A 23 0.97 -1.90 -5.61
CA MET A 23 0.97 -2.98 -6.60
C MET A 23 0.12 -2.66 -7.83
N ALA A 24 -1.11 -2.15 -7.65
CA ALA A 24 -2.03 -1.91 -8.76
C ALA A 24 -1.64 -0.67 -9.60
N ALA A 25 -1.18 0.40 -8.95
CA ALA A 25 -0.88 1.67 -9.63
C ALA A 25 0.57 1.73 -10.13
N PHE A 26 1.51 1.06 -9.46
CA PHE A 26 2.92 1.13 -9.82
C PHE A 26 3.50 -0.24 -10.18
N GLY A 27 3.36 -1.24 -9.32
CA GLY A 27 4.10 -2.50 -9.47
C GLY A 27 3.72 -3.30 -10.72
N ILE A 28 2.43 -3.54 -10.92
CA ILE A 28 1.90 -4.27 -12.09
C ILE A 28 2.11 -3.46 -13.38
N PRO A 29 1.74 -2.17 -13.47
CA PRO A 29 1.93 -1.39 -14.70
C PRO A 29 3.41 -1.25 -15.08
N MET A 30 4.29 -0.99 -14.11
CA MET A 30 5.71 -0.79 -14.36
C MET A 30 6.40 -2.12 -14.72
N GLY A 31 6.04 -3.21 -14.04
CA GLY A 31 6.50 -4.54 -14.38
C GLY A 31 6.03 -4.99 -15.77
N ALA A 32 4.80 -4.65 -16.15
CA ALA A 32 4.26 -4.94 -17.47
C ALA A 32 4.93 -4.11 -18.56
N ALA A 33 5.20 -2.82 -18.29
CA ALA A 33 5.94 -1.95 -19.20
C ALA A 33 7.37 -2.45 -19.44
N PHE A 34 8.10 -2.84 -18.39
CA PHE A 34 9.42 -3.44 -18.54
C PHE A 34 9.35 -4.82 -19.20
N GLY A 35 8.37 -5.65 -18.84
CA GLY A 35 8.19 -6.96 -19.46
C GLY A 35 7.93 -6.87 -20.96
N ALA A 36 7.12 -5.90 -21.40
CA ALA A 36 6.86 -5.63 -22.81
C ALA A 36 8.07 -4.99 -23.51
N ALA A 37 8.75 -4.04 -22.88
CA ALA A 37 9.89 -3.34 -23.48
C ALA A 37 11.14 -4.22 -23.64
N LEU A 38 11.40 -5.10 -22.66
CA LEU A 38 12.55 -6.02 -22.66
C LEU A 38 12.22 -7.41 -23.21
N GLY A 39 10.97 -7.65 -23.64
CA GLY A 39 10.51 -8.93 -24.19
C GLY A 39 10.57 -10.09 -23.19
N ASN A 40 10.60 -9.82 -21.88
CA ASN A 40 10.71 -10.84 -20.85
C ASN A 40 9.78 -10.56 -19.66
N MET A 41 8.79 -11.41 -19.47
CA MET A 41 7.80 -11.25 -18.40
C MET A 41 8.38 -11.39 -16.99
N SER A 42 9.60 -11.92 -16.80
CA SER A 42 10.29 -11.95 -15.51
C SER A 42 10.52 -10.56 -14.91
N TYR A 43 10.53 -9.50 -15.73
CA TYR A 43 10.61 -8.12 -15.27
C TYR A 43 9.37 -7.65 -14.49
N LEU A 44 8.26 -8.41 -14.54
CA LEU A 44 7.13 -8.21 -13.63
C LEU A 44 7.56 -8.28 -12.16
N SER A 45 8.48 -9.18 -11.82
CA SER A 45 8.97 -9.32 -10.45
C SER A 45 9.68 -8.06 -9.95
N ILE A 46 10.40 -7.38 -10.85
CA ILE A 46 11.04 -6.09 -10.53
C ILE A 46 9.97 -5.03 -10.26
N GLY A 47 8.97 -4.93 -11.14
CA GLY A 47 7.82 -4.05 -10.93
C GLY A 47 7.13 -4.33 -9.59
N MET A 48 6.86 -5.59 -9.26
CA MET A 48 6.25 -5.99 -7.98
C MET A 48 7.10 -5.56 -6.78
N LEU A 49 8.41 -5.75 -6.79
CA LEU A 49 9.29 -5.32 -5.70
C LEU A 49 9.21 -3.80 -5.48
N PHE A 50 9.20 -3.01 -6.56
CA PHE A 50 9.01 -1.58 -6.49
C PHE A 50 7.61 -1.20 -5.98
N GLY A 51 6.55 -1.86 -6.46
CA GLY A 51 5.18 -1.63 -6.00
C GLY A 51 5.01 -1.91 -4.50
N ILE A 52 5.63 -2.99 -4.00
CA ILE A 52 5.67 -3.33 -2.58
C ILE A 52 6.45 -2.28 -1.79
N ALA A 53 7.64 -1.90 -2.25
CA ALA A 53 8.49 -0.92 -1.56
C ALA A 53 7.79 0.45 -1.43
N ILE A 54 7.20 0.95 -2.52
CA ILE A 54 6.45 2.21 -2.54
C ILE A 54 5.20 2.09 -1.67
N GLY A 55 4.43 1.01 -1.82
CA GLY A 55 3.20 0.80 -1.05
C GLY A 55 3.44 0.72 0.45
N ILE A 56 4.49 0.03 0.90
CA ILE A 56 4.86 -0.05 2.32
C ILE A 56 5.34 1.31 2.82
N ASN A 57 6.21 2.00 2.08
CA ASN A 57 6.79 3.25 2.58
C ASN A 57 5.75 4.38 2.65
N VAL A 58 4.91 4.51 1.62
CA VAL A 58 3.80 5.47 1.61
C VAL A 58 2.74 5.07 2.63
N GLY A 59 2.41 3.79 2.75
CA GLY A 59 1.49 3.26 3.76
C GLY A 59 1.95 3.59 5.17
N ARG A 60 3.22 3.32 5.51
CA ARG A 60 3.81 3.65 6.82
C ARG A 60 3.84 5.15 7.09
N LYS A 61 4.08 5.98 6.07
CA LYS A 61 4.04 7.44 6.23
C LYS A 61 2.61 7.92 6.50
N LYS A 62 1.61 7.36 5.81
CA LYS A 62 0.18 7.66 6.03
C LYS A 62 -0.33 7.14 7.37
N ASP A 63 0.11 5.96 7.82
CA ASP A 63 -0.18 5.44 9.16
C ASP A 63 0.39 6.37 10.26
N LYS A 64 1.64 6.83 10.11
CA LYS A 64 2.26 7.79 11.04
C LYS A 64 1.56 9.15 11.06
N ASP A 65 1.16 9.65 9.89
CA ASP A 65 0.45 10.93 9.75
C ASP A 65 -0.97 10.85 10.33
N ALA A 66 -1.68 9.72 10.13
CA ALA A 66 -2.98 9.47 10.75
C ALA A 66 -2.89 9.41 12.28
N ALA A 67 -1.83 8.80 12.82
CA ALA A 67 -1.55 8.76 14.26
C ALA A 67 -1.24 10.16 14.84
N ALA A 68 -0.53 11.01 14.10
CA ALA A 68 -0.21 12.38 14.52
C ALA A 68 -1.43 13.32 14.49
N GLN A 69 -2.41 13.05 13.63
CA GLN A 69 -3.61 13.89 13.47
C GLN A 69 -4.76 13.53 14.44
N ASN A 70 -4.51 12.79 15.53
CA ASN A 70 -5.56 12.34 16.48
C ASN A 70 -6.75 11.61 15.80
N LYS A 71 -6.51 10.95 14.66
CA LYS A 71 -7.51 10.09 13.97
C LYS A 71 -7.32 8.60 14.27
N VAL A 72 -6.46 8.26 15.22
CA VAL A 72 -6.21 6.89 15.66
C VAL A 72 -6.63 6.79 17.12
N LEU A 73 -7.79 6.18 17.37
CA LEU A 73 -8.18 5.74 18.70
C LEU A 73 -7.23 4.60 19.12
N ASP A 74 -6.49 4.86 20.19
CA ASP A 74 -5.76 3.86 20.96
C ASP A 74 -6.80 2.97 21.66
N PHE A 75 -7.21 1.89 21.00
CA PHE A 75 -7.96 0.82 21.65
C PHE A 75 -7.16 -0.46 21.49
N GLU A 76 -6.38 -0.75 22.52
CA GLU A 76 -5.97 -2.11 22.87
C GLU A 76 -7.21 -2.84 23.41
N ILE A 77 -7.64 -3.89 22.70
CA ILE A 77 -8.46 -4.99 23.24
C ILE A 77 -7.76 -6.29 22.87
#